data_AF-A0A956CY64-F1
#
_entry.id   AF-A0A956CY64-F1
#
_cell.length_a   1.000
_cell.length_b   1.000
_cell.length_c   1.000
_cell.angle_alpha   90.00
_cell.angle_beta   90.00
_cell.angle_gamma   90.00
#
_symmetry.space_group_name_H-M   'P 1'
#
loop_
_entity.id
_entity.type
_entity.pdbx_description
1 polymer ?
#
loop_
_entity_poly.entity_id
_entity_poly.type
_entity_poly.pdbx_seq_one_letter_code
_entity_poly.pdbx_strand_id
1 'polypeptide(L)'
;MNFGFVIDNRSCIGCHACSTACKSENEVPLGVSRTWVKYTETGAFPDTQRHFQVTRCNHCANPPCARICPTGAMYQRDDGIVEFNKDACIGCKACMQACPYDAIYIDPETHTAAKCHFCSHRVEIGLEPACAVVCPTHAIIAGDLDDPESEISKVIARQKVSVRKPEQGTAPKVFYIDGAAVNLVPTAVDPGPTFAFADIRGGGHGHEHAPEPMAEASFAPSSEKRRAPQPQGLPKSGPIHIGSNRAGHMVQVGYNAQHSIPWHWPVPAYLVTKGIGAGIFALLALVFGLGIADFDALTAVIGGGISVVMMLATTALLVYDLEKPERFLYILMRPQWRSWLARGAIFLIGFSTIGGAWWALETAAWLGWVPAEIAETARPWLLWSGLPFAVGAAVYTAFLFGQAEGRD
;
A
#
# COMPACT_ATOMS: atom_id res chain seq x y z
N MET A 1 19.84 -13.58 -12.16
CA MET A 1 19.31 -12.38 -12.80
C MET A 1 18.65 -11.55 -11.75
N ASN A 2 18.96 -10.27 -11.70
CA ASN A 2 18.44 -9.31 -10.74
C ASN A 2 18.31 -7.95 -11.43
N PHE A 3 17.12 -7.67 -11.95
CA PHE A 3 16.93 -6.49 -12.80
C PHE A 3 16.89 -5.17 -12.04
N GLY A 4 17.52 -4.14 -12.60
CA GLY A 4 17.53 -2.78 -12.05
C GLY A 4 17.63 -1.70 -13.13
N PHE A 5 17.54 -0.44 -12.70
CA PHE A 5 17.78 0.72 -13.56
C PHE A 5 18.90 1.59 -13.01
N VAL A 6 19.67 2.19 -13.91
CA VAL A 6 20.47 3.39 -13.65
C VAL A 6 19.91 4.54 -14.48
N ILE A 7 19.76 5.69 -13.83
CA ILE A 7 19.34 6.94 -14.45
C ILE A 7 20.52 7.90 -14.38
N ASP A 8 21.05 8.31 -15.53
CA ASP A 8 22.10 9.34 -15.61
C ASP A 8 21.45 10.73 -15.71
N ASN A 9 21.40 11.45 -14.59
CA ASN A 9 20.81 12.78 -14.55
C ASN A 9 21.64 13.83 -15.32
N ARG A 10 22.93 13.57 -15.59
CA ARG A 10 23.79 14.48 -16.37
C ARG A 10 23.37 14.54 -17.83
N SER A 11 22.85 13.43 -18.36
CA SER A 11 22.43 13.28 -19.75
C SER A 11 20.91 13.40 -19.94
N CYS A 12 20.13 13.39 -18.85
CA CYS A 12 18.68 13.49 -18.93
C CYS A 12 18.25 14.93 -19.31
N ILE A 13 17.63 15.09 -20.47
CA ILE A 13 17.13 16.38 -20.97
C ILE A 13 15.64 16.63 -20.66
N GLY A 14 14.99 15.72 -19.93
CA GLY A 14 13.57 15.84 -19.58
C GLY A 14 12.63 15.92 -20.79
N CYS A 15 12.85 15.13 -21.84
CA CYS A 15 12.00 15.15 -23.04
C CYS A 15 10.69 14.35 -22.93
N HIS A 16 10.44 13.66 -21.81
CA HIS A 16 9.29 12.76 -21.59
C HIS A 16 9.13 11.58 -22.57
N ALA A 17 10.09 11.32 -23.47
CA ALA A 17 10.02 10.17 -24.39
C ALA A 17 9.78 8.84 -23.66
N CYS A 18 10.44 8.64 -22.52
CA CYS A 18 10.25 7.46 -21.67
C CYS A 18 8.83 7.34 -21.08
N SER A 19 8.19 8.46 -20.76
CA SER A 19 6.81 8.48 -20.24
C SER A 19 5.82 8.10 -21.34
N THR A 20 5.96 8.70 -22.52
CA THR A 20 5.12 8.43 -23.68
C THR A 20 5.28 6.99 -24.18
N ALA A 21 6.51 6.48 -24.30
CA ALA A 21 6.75 5.10 -24.72
C ALA A 21 6.17 4.11 -23.71
N CYS A 22 6.30 4.37 -22.41
CA CYS A 22 5.71 3.50 -21.40
C CYS A 22 4.18 3.48 -21.49
N LYS A 23 3.55 4.62 -21.78
CA LYS A 23 2.10 4.70 -22.01
C LYS A 23 1.68 3.92 -23.24
N SER A 24 2.37 4.10 -24.36
CA SER A 24 2.07 3.43 -25.62
C SER A 24 2.27 1.91 -25.54
N GLU A 25 3.37 1.46 -24.94
CA GLU A 25 3.72 0.03 -24.86
C GLU A 25 2.76 -0.75 -23.96
N ASN A 26 2.26 -0.12 -22.90
CA ASN A 26 1.51 -0.80 -21.84
C ASN A 26 0.05 -0.36 -21.75
N GLU A 27 -0.41 0.41 -22.74
CA GLU A 27 -1.76 0.97 -22.81
C GLU A 27 -2.17 1.62 -21.47
N VAL A 28 -1.28 2.46 -20.92
CA VAL A 28 -1.51 3.07 -19.60
C VAL A 28 -2.61 4.13 -19.71
N PRO A 29 -3.70 4.05 -18.90
CA PRO A 29 -4.82 4.98 -18.99
C PRO A 29 -4.42 6.45 -18.81
N LEU A 30 -5.33 7.34 -19.21
CA LEU A 30 -5.18 8.78 -18.95
C LEU A 30 -5.26 9.07 -17.44
N GLY A 31 -4.63 10.17 -17.00
CA GLY A 31 -4.57 10.55 -15.58
C GLY A 31 -3.55 9.80 -14.72
N VAL A 32 -3.09 8.62 -15.14
CA VAL A 32 -2.09 7.82 -14.41
C VAL A 32 -0.80 7.59 -15.21
N SER A 33 0.30 7.23 -14.54
CA SER A 33 1.59 6.95 -15.19
C SER A 33 2.39 5.89 -14.43
N ARG A 34 3.13 5.04 -15.16
CA ARG A 34 4.07 4.07 -14.57
C ARG A 34 5.48 4.62 -14.41
N THR A 35 5.82 5.63 -15.22
CA THR A 35 7.06 6.41 -15.14
C THR A 35 6.74 7.85 -15.52
N TRP A 36 7.36 8.80 -14.83
CA TRP A 36 7.22 10.22 -15.09
C TRP A 36 8.57 10.92 -14.93
N VAL A 37 8.65 12.17 -15.39
CA VAL A 37 9.85 13.00 -15.20
C VAL A 37 9.48 14.13 -14.25
N LYS A 38 10.27 14.32 -13.20
CA LYS A 38 10.17 15.42 -12.26
C LYS A 38 11.12 16.54 -12.71
N TYR A 39 10.62 17.77 -12.65
CA TYR A 39 11.33 19.00 -13.03
C TYR A 39 11.39 19.90 -11.80
N THR A 40 12.59 20.28 -11.39
CA THR A 40 12.79 21.23 -10.29
C THR A 40 13.78 22.28 -10.70
N GLU A 41 13.41 23.54 -10.47
CA GLU A 41 14.31 24.66 -10.62
C GLU A 41 14.84 25.08 -9.26
N THR A 42 16.13 25.41 -9.21
CA THR A 42 16.84 25.81 -8.00
C THR A 42 17.70 27.02 -8.29
N GLY A 43 17.96 27.83 -7.27
CA GLY A 43 18.77 29.04 -7.39
C GLY A 43 17.93 30.28 -7.67
N ALA A 44 18.59 31.40 -7.91
CA ALA A 44 17.98 32.68 -8.20
C ALA A 44 18.70 33.33 -9.36
N PHE A 45 17.99 34.05 -10.22
CA PHE A 45 18.59 34.71 -11.38
C PHE A 45 19.76 35.61 -10.94
N PRO A 46 20.94 35.54 -11.59
CA PRO A 46 21.25 34.78 -12.83
C PRO A 46 21.68 33.32 -12.63
N ASP A 47 21.93 32.89 -11.40
CA ASP A 47 22.43 31.56 -11.05
C ASP A 47 21.28 30.54 -10.86
N THR A 48 20.52 30.30 -11.93
CA THR A 48 19.44 29.30 -11.93
C THR A 48 19.89 27.97 -12.52
N GLN A 49 19.41 26.87 -11.95
CA GLN A 49 19.64 25.52 -12.44
C GLN A 49 18.30 24.79 -12.56
N ARG A 50 18.19 23.91 -13.56
CA ARG A 50 17.04 23.04 -13.76
C ARG A 50 17.50 21.59 -13.69
N HIS A 51 16.84 20.81 -12.84
CA HIS A 51 17.14 19.40 -12.63
C HIS A 51 16.00 18.55 -13.15
N PHE A 52 16.35 17.53 -13.93
CA PHE A 52 15.43 16.53 -14.45
C PHE A 52 15.66 15.21 -13.73
N GLN A 53 14.60 14.55 -13.26
CA GLN A 53 14.70 13.22 -12.68
C GLN A 53 13.58 12.30 -13.17
N VAL A 54 13.97 11.20 -13.80
CA VAL A 54 13.01 10.15 -14.16
C VAL A 54 12.65 9.34 -12.92
N THR A 55 11.37 9.22 -12.64
CA THR A 55 10.85 8.52 -11.46
C THR A 55 9.88 7.41 -11.89
N ARG A 56 9.96 6.27 -11.19
CA ARG A 56 9.16 5.06 -11.44
C ARG A 56 9.21 4.13 -10.21
N CYS A 57 8.61 2.95 -10.31
CA CYS A 57 8.78 1.91 -9.30
C CYS A 57 10.26 1.53 -9.16
N ASN A 58 10.74 1.48 -7.91
CA ASN A 58 12.13 1.15 -7.63
C ASN A 58 12.47 -0.34 -7.71
N HIS A 59 11.47 -1.20 -7.95
CA HIS A 59 11.60 -2.67 -7.89
C HIS A 59 12.44 -3.13 -6.68
N CYS A 60 12.15 -2.57 -5.51
CA CYS A 60 12.91 -2.74 -4.27
C CYS A 60 13.30 -4.20 -3.97
N ALA A 61 14.52 -4.43 -3.47
CA ALA A 61 14.96 -5.75 -3.04
C ALA A 61 14.20 -6.24 -1.79
N ASN A 62 13.80 -5.33 -0.89
CA ASN A 62 12.80 -5.60 0.14
C ASN A 62 11.51 -4.78 -0.13
N PRO A 63 10.57 -5.29 -0.94
CA PRO A 63 9.37 -4.55 -1.33
C PRO A 63 8.28 -4.57 -0.23
N PRO A 64 8.02 -3.45 0.48
CA PRO A 64 6.96 -3.40 1.50
C PRO A 64 5.57 -3.60 0.88
N CYS A 65 5.37 -3.15 -0.37
CA CYS A 65 4.12 -3.33 -1.11
C CYS A 65 3.76 -4.80 -1.38
N ALA A 66 4.76 -5.68 -1.54
CA ALA A 66 4.51 -7.12 -1.67
C ALA A 66 4.21 -7.74 -0.30
N ARG A 67 4.88 -7.31 0.77
CA ARG A 67 4.65 -7.82 2.15
C ARG A 67 3.24 -7.51 2.66
N ILE A 68 2.76 -6.29 2.44
CA ILE A 68 1.46 -5.83 2.94
C ILE A 68 0.27 -6.43 2.17
N CYS A 69 0.50 -6.93 0.94
CA CYS A 69 -0.58 -7.43 0.08
C CYS A 69 -1.31 -8.61 0.74
N PRO A 70 -2.64 -8.56 0.91
CA PRO A 70 -3.40 -9.61 1.60
C PRO A 70 -3.64 -10.85 0.74
N THR A 71 -3.70 -10.71 -0.58
CA THR A 71 -4.06 -11.79 -1.52
C THR A 71 -2.86 -12.34 -2.30
N GLY A 72 -1.66 -11.79 -2.07
CA GLY A 72 -0.48 -12.10 -2.88
C GLY A 72 -0.54 -11.58 -4.32
N ALA A 73 -1.43 -10.64 -4.61
CA ALA A 73 -1.50 -9.97 -5.91
C ALA A 73 -0.22 -9.18 -6.24
N MET A 74 0.44 -8.59 -5.24
CA MET A 74 1.77 -7.99 -5.38
C MET A 74 2.81 -8.98 -4.90
N TYR A 75 3.80 -9.30 -5.75
CA TYR A 75 4.83 -10.28 -5.43
C TYR A 75 6.18 -9.87 -6.05
N GLN A 76 7.26 -10.51 -5.59
CA GLN A 76 8.59 -10.35 -6.17
C GLN A 76 8.95 -11.65 -6.88
N ARG A 77 9.37 -11.55 -8.14
CA ARG A 77 9.89 -12.64 -8.96
C ARG A 77 11.33 -12.99 -8.55
N ASP A 78 11.82 -14.14 -8.97
CA ASP A 78 13.18 -14.60 -8.70
C ASP A 78 14.24 -13.74 -9.41
N ASP A 79 13.88 -13.13 -10.54
CA ASP A 79 14.68 -12.13 -11.26
C ASP A 79 14.71 -10.75 -10.58
N GLY A 80 14.09 -10.64 -9.40
CA GLY A 80 14.00 -9.43 -8.60
C GLY A 80 12.99 -8.40 -9.08
N ILE A 81 12.24 -8.63 -10.16
CA ILE A 81 11.16 -7.74 -10.58
C ILE A 81 10.01 -7.86 -9.57
N VAL A 82 9.68 -6.76 -8.89
CA VAL A 82 8.40 -6.64 -8.18
C VAL A 82 7.29 -6.55 -9.22
N GLU A 83 6.39 -7.52 -9.24
CA GLU A 83 5.33 -7.69 -10.23
C GLU A 83 3.94 -7.66 -9.56
N PHE A 84 2.89 -7.50 -10.37
CA PHE A 84 1.51 -7.55 -9.91
C PHE A 84 0.63 -8.46 -10.78
N ASN A 85 -0.28 -9.18 -10.12
CA ASN A 85 -1.34 -9.96 -10.75
C ASN A 85 -2.66 -9.21 -10.56
N LYS A 86 -3.23 -8.70 -11.67
CA LYS A 86 -4.48 -7.94 -11.68
C LYS A 86 -5.67 -8.79 -11.21
N ASP A 87 -5.66 -10.08 -11.48
CA ASP A 87 -6.78 -10.97 -11.20
C ASP A 87 -6.89 -11.36 -9.74
N ALA A 88 -5.75 -11.48 -9.05
CA ALA A 88 -5.72 -11.69 -7.61
C ALA A 88 -5.94 -10.39 -6.81
N CYS A 89 -5.93 -9.22 -7.47
CA CYS A 89 -6.07 -7.93 -6.82
C CYS A 89 -7.53 -7.66 -6.40
N ILE A 90 -7.71 -7.28 -5.14
CA ILE A 90 -9.01 -6.89 -4.56
C ILE A 90 -9.19 -5.36 -4.44
N GLY A 91 -8.21 -4.57 -4.92
CA GLY A 91 -8.32 -3.11 -4.88
C GLY A 91 -8.25 -2.46 -3.49
N CYS A 92 -7.76 -3.16 -2.47
CA CYS A 92 -7.71 -2.66 -1.07
C CYS A 92 -6.77 -1.46 -0.81
N LYS A 93 -6.04 -0.96 -1.81
CA LYS A 93 -5.08 0.17 -1.73
C LYS A 93 -3.94 0.02 -0.69
N ALA A 94 -3.82 -1.12 0.01
CA ALA A 94 -2.79 -1.33 1.04
C ALA A 94 -1.36 -1.18 0.48
N CYS A 95 -1.12 -1.68 -0.73
CA CYS A 95 0.18 -1.55 -1.39
C CYS A 95 0.58 -0.10 -1.69
N MET A 96 -0.38 0.79 -1.94
CA MET A 96 -0.12 2.22 -2.17
C MET A 96 0.38 2.90 -0.88
N GLN A 97 -0.18 2.51 0.27
CA GLN A 97 0.27 3.05 1.56
C GLN A 97 1.66 2.55 1.96
N ALA A 98 1.95 1.30 1.63
CA ALA A 98 3.27 0.73 1.89
C ALA A 98 4.36 1.26 0.96
N CYS A 99 4.01 1.88 -0.19
CA CYS A 99 5.00 2.34 -1.15
C CYS A 99 5.56 3.72 -0.75
N PRO A 100 6.85 3.84 -0.39
CA PRO A 100 7.44 5.13 0.00
C PRO A 100 7.67 6.10 -1.16
N TYR A 101 7.41 5.65 -2.40
CA TYR A 101 7.79 6.33 -3.63
C TYR A 101 6.60 6.84 -4.45
N ASP A 102 5.37 6.61 -3.97
CA ASP A 102 4.10 6.87 -4.67
C ASP A 102 4.10 6.30 -6.11
N ALA A 103 4.71 5.12 -6.29
CA ALA A 103 4.87 4.49 -7.60
C ALA A 103 3.71 3.56 -8.00
N ILE A 104 2.65 3.50 -7.19
CA ILE A 104 1.52 2.59 -7.34
C ILE A 104 0.24 3.42 -7.40
N TYR A 105 -0.62 3.12 -8.36
CA TYR A 105 -1.94 3.74 -8.54
C TYR A 105 -3.03 2.68 -8.68
N ILE A 106 -4.29 3.06 -8.49
CA ILE A 106 -5.43 2.24 -8.92
C ILE A 106 -5.70 2.60 -10.38
N ASP A 107 -5.67 1.58 -11.23
CA ASP A 107 -5.97 1.70 -12.64
C ASP A 107 -7.47 2.03 -12.80
N PRO A 108 -7.82 3.15 -13.46
CA PRO A 108 -9.20 3.63 -13.53
C PRO A 108 -10.11 2.75 -14.40
N GLU A 109 -9.55 1.88 -15.24
CA GLU A 109 -10.32 0.99 -16.12
C GLU A 109 -10.53 -0.37 -15.45
N THR A 110 -9.46 -0.92 -14.84
CA THR A 110 -9.51 -2.26 -14.26
C THR A 110 -9.87 -2.28 -12.77
N HIS A 111 -9.81 -1.14 -12.07
CA HIS A 111 -9.98 -1.03 -10.62
C HIS A 111 -9.00 -1.91 -9.82
N THR A 112 -7.80 -2.12 -10.37
CA THR A 112 -6.72 -2.91 -9.76
C THR A 112 -5.48 -2.06 -9.53
N ALA A 113 -4.66 -2.45 -8.56
CA ALA A 113 -3.39 -1.77 -8.34
C ALA A 113 -2.43 -2.04 -9.51
N ALA A 114 -1.92 -0.97 -10.12
CA ALA A 114 -0.97 -1.00 -11.22
C ALA A 114 0.24 -0.10 -10.93
N LYS A 115 1.36 -0.44 -11.57
CA LYS A 115 2.65 0.25 -11.43
C LYS A 115 3.60 -0.16 -12.55
N CYS A 116 4.81 0.40 -12.57
CA CYS A 116 5.89 -0.15 -13.39
C CYS A 116 6.17 -1.62 -13.01
N HIS A 117 6.26 -2.45 -14.04
CA HIS A 117 6.52 -3.90 -14.02
C HIS A 117 7.81 -4.25 -14.78
N PHE A 118 8.74 -3.30 -14.90
CA PHE A 118 10.01 -3.45 -15.62
C PHE A 118 9.87 -3.90 -17.10
N CYS A 119 8.67 -3.75 -17.70
CA CYS A 119 8.34 -4.35 -18.99
C CYS A 119 8.67 -5.86 -19.03
N SER A 120 8.25 -6.61 -18.00
CA SER A 120 8.48 -8.06 -17.86
C SER A 120 8.20 -8.84 -19.15
N HIS A 121 7.07 -8.58 -19.82
CA HIS A 121 6.71 -9.15 -21.12
C HIS A 121 7.76 -8.96 -22.25
N ARG A 122 8.58 -7.90 -22.21
CA ARG A 122 9.69 -7.65 -23.15
C ARG A 122 10.97 -8.36 -22.71
N VAL A 123 11.28 -8.27 -21.42
CA VAL A 123 12.51 -8.85 -20.85
C VAL A 123 12.50 -10.37 -20.97
N GLU A 124 11.33 -11.00 -20.84
CA GLU A 124 11.13 -12.44 -21.04
C GLU A 124 11.49 -12.93 -22.45
N ILE A 125 11.39 -12.08 -23.46
CA ILE A 125 11.77 -12.37 -24.85
C ILE A 125 13.13 -11.75 -25.23
N GLY A 126 13.93 -11.31 -24.25
CA GLY A 126 15.27 -10.77 -24.46
C GLY A 126 15.32 -9.34 -24.98
N LEU A 127 14.21 -8.59 -24.90
CA LEU A 127 14.15 -7.18 -25.27
C LEU A 127 14.31 -6.26 -24.06
N GLU A 128 14.94 -5.11 -24.26
CA GLU A 128 15.03 -4.07 -23.22
C GLU A 128 13.68 -3.37 -22.97
N PRO A 129 13.46 -2.81 -21.76
CA PRO A 129 12.28 -2.02 -21.45
C PRO A 129 12.09 -0.84 -22.42
N ALA A 130 10.85 -0.58 -22.84
CA ALA A 130 10.54 0.46 -23.83
C ALA A 130 11.08 1.86 -23.44
N CYS A 131 11.09 2.17 -22.14
CA CYS A 131 11.61 3.44 -21.64
C CYS A 131 13.13 3.61 -21.79
N ALA A 132 13.90 2.51 -21.81
CA ALA A 132 15.34 2.53 -22.07
C ALA A 132 15.60 2.69 -23.58
N VAL A 133 14.93 1.87 -24.40
CA VAL A 133 15.07 1.87 -25.87
C VAL A 133 14.75 3.23 -26.50
N VAL A 134 13.73 3.93 -26.02
CA VAL A 134 13.31 5.22 -26.60
C VAL A 134 14.20 6.40 -26.19
N CYS A 135 15.12 6.22 -25.25
CA CYS A 135 15.85 7.34 -24.64
C CYS A 135 16.88 7.92 -25.62
N PRO A 136 16.69 9.15 -26.16
CA PRO A 136 17.59 9.68 -27.20
C PRO A 136 19.00 9.97 -26.68
N THR A 137 19.13 10.23 -25.37
CA THR A 137 20.40 10.56 -24.72
C THR A 137 21.02 9.36 -23.98
N HIS A 138 20.42 8.17 -24.08
CA HIS A 138 20.84 6.96 -23.35
C HIS A 138 20.98 7.17 -21.83
N ALA A 139 20.19 8.09 -21.26
CA ALA A 139 20.18 8.40 -19.83
C ALA A 139 19.51 7.31 -18.98
N ILE A 140 18.80 6.35 -19.58
CA ILE A 140 18.11 5.26 -18.87
C ILE A 140 18.78 3.96 -19.27
N ILE A 141 19.47 3.34 -18.33
CA ILE A 141 20.18 2.07 -18.52
C ILE A 141 19.42 1.02 -17.72
N ALA A 142 18.97 -0.06 -18.38
CA ALA A 142 18.30 -1.18 -17.76
C ALA A 142 19.16 -2.43 -17.93
N GLY A 143 19.17 -3.33 -16.94
CA GLY A 143 19.93 -4.56 -17.08
C GLY A 143 19.94 -5.42 -15.82
N ASP A 144 20.71 -6.50 -15.90
CA ASP A 144 20.96 -7.43 -14.80
C ASP A 144 22.09 -6.92 -13.89
N LEU A 145 21.80 -6.71 -12.61
CA LEU A 145 22.75 -6.27 -11.59
C LEU A 145 23.72 -7.39 -11.14
N ASP A 146 23.36 -8.65 -11.36
CA ASP A 146 24.20 -9.78 -10.98
C ASP A 146 25.24 -10.12 -12.06
N ASP A 147 25.01 -9.70 -13.31
CA ASP A 147 25.93 -9.90 -14.43
C ASP A 147 27.00 -8.78 -14.42
N PRO A 148 28.29 -9.08 -14.20
CA PRO A 148 29.36 -8.09 -14.23
C PRO A 148 29.62 -7.51 -15.63
N GLU A 149 29.22 -8.23 -16.69
CA GLU A 149 29.39 -7.77 -18.07
C GLU A 149 28.27 -6.83 -18.51
N SER A 150 27.19 -6.71 -17.74
CA SER A 150 26.10 -5.80 -18.05
C SER A 150 26.53 -4.33 -17.92
N GLU A 151 25.95 -3.48 -18.78
CA GLU A 151 26.23 -2.04 -18.76
C GLU A 151 25.87 -1.41 -17.41
N ILE A 152 24.77 -1.86 -16.80
CA ILE A 152 24.32 -1.37 -15.49
C ILE A 152 25.35 -1.65 -14.39
N SER A 153 25.91 -2.87 -14.33
CA SER A 153 26.92 -3.26 -13.34
C SER A 153 28.22 -2.49 -13.53
N LYS A 154 28.67 -2.33 -14.80
CA LYS A 154 29.85 -1.53 -15.16
C LYS A 154 29.70 -0.07 -14.75
N VAL A 155 28.52 0.52 -14.97
CA VAL A 155 28.25 1.92 -14.63
C VAL A 155 28.18 2.13 -13.12
N ILE A 156 27.49 1.26 -12.38
CA ILE A 156 27.42 1.33 -10.90
C ILE A 156 28.81 1.17 -10.28
N ALA A 157 29.66 0.30 -10.83
CA ALA A 157 31.02 0.12 -10.34
C ALA A 157 31.93 1.34 -10.57
N ARG A 158 31.67 2.13 -11.61
CA ARG A 158 32.50 3.27 -12.02
C ARG A 158 32.02 4.61 -11.47
N GLN A 159 30.72 4.77 -11.22
CA GLN A 159 30.10 6.06 -10.90
C GLN A 159 29.59 6.07 -9.46
N LYS A 160 29.60 7.26 -8.84
CA LYS A 160 28.91 7.46 -7.56
C LYS A 160 27.40 7.53 -7.82
N VAL A 161 26.66 6.57 -7.28
CA VAL A 161 25.21 6.50 -7.40
C VAL A 161 24.50 6.83 -6.09
N SER A 162 23.26 7.30 -6.22
CA SER A 162 22.34 7.60 -5.12
C SER A 162 21.02 6.87 -5.34
N VAL A 163 20.24 6.70 -4.28
CA VAL A 163 18.90 6.09 -4.31
C VAL A 163 17.91 6.98 -3.59
N ARG A 164 16.62 6.81 -3.88
CA ARG A 164 15.55 7.54 -3.17
C ARG A 164 15.27 6.89 -1.82
N LYS A 165 15.08 7.72 -0.78
CA LYS A 165 14.72 7.33 0.59
C LYS A 165 15.47 6.09 1.13
N PRO A 166 16.82 6.07 1.16
CA PRO A 166 17.58 4.94 1.69
C PRO A 166 17.24 4.59 3.15
N GLU A 167 16.80 5.58 3.95
CA GLU A 167 16.36 5.44 5.33
C GLU A 167 15.17 4.48 5.51
N GLN A 168 14.34 4.33 4.47
CA GLN A 168 13.17 3.43 4.47
C GLN A 168 13.54 1.95 4.38
N GLY A 169 14.82 1.62 4.26
CA GLY A 169 15.33 0.26 4.25
C GLY A 169 15.01 -0.54 2.99
N THR A 170 14.10 -0.12 2.10
CA THR A 170 13.57 -0.97 1.02
C THR A 170 14.62 -1.50 0.03
N ALA A 171 15.85 -0.99 0.04
CA ALA A 171 16.92 -1.30 -0.90
C ALA A 171 16.47 -1.12 -2.37
N PRO A 172 16.26 0.14 -2.82
CA PRO A 172 15.87 0.46 -4.20
C PRO A 172 16.84 -0.11 -5.23
N LYS A 173 16.31 -0.58 -6.37
CA LYS A 173 17.09 -1.00 -7.54
C LYS A 173 17.01 -0.01 -8.69
N VAL A 174 16.72 1.26 -8.38
CA VAL A 174 16.84 2.38 -9.30
C VAL A 174 17.89 3.31 -8.73
N PHE A 175 18.99 3.43 -9.45
CA PHE A 175 20.17 4.19 -9.07
C PHE A 175 20.22 5.49 -9.88
N TYR A 176 20.61 6.59 -9.25
CA TYR A 176 20.70 7.91 -9.86
C TYR A 176 22.15 8.39 -9.84
N ILE A 177 22.73 8.67 -11.01
CA ILE A 177 24.02 9.36 -11.14
C ILE A 177 23.74 10.85 -11.14
N ASP A 178 24.42 11.59 -10.27
CA ASP A 178 24.24 13.03 -10.10
C ASP A 178 22.77 13.44 -9.82
N GLY A 179 22.07 12.62 -9.02
CA GLY A 179 20.71 12.91 -8.60
C GLY A 179 20.65 14.12 -7.69
N ALA A 180 20.00 15.19 -8.13
CA ALA A 180 19.83 16.41 -7.34
C ALA A 180 19.09 16.11 -6.01
N ALA A 181 19.64 16.58 -4.89
CA ALA A 181 19.08 16.33 -3.56
C ALA A 181 17.61 16.75 -3.43
N VAL A 182 17.21 17.85 -4.08
CA VAL A 182 15.83 18.36 -4.15
C VAL A 182 14.83 17.40 -4.82
N ASN A 183 15.32 16.47 -5.64
CA ASN A 183 14.51 15.46 -6.31
C ASN A 183 14.51 14.11 -5.58
N LEU A 184 15.59 13.78 -4.88
CA LEU A 184 15.72 12.56 -4.10
C LEU A 184 15.03 12.66 -2.74
N VAL A 185 15.01 13.85 -2.15
CA VAL A 185 14.47 14.14 -0.81
C VAL A 185 13.23 15.04 -0.93
N PRO A 186 12.01 14.51 -0.73
CA PRO A 186 10.78 15.30 -0.84
C PRO A 186 10.72 16.49 0.11
N THR A 187 11.33 16.38 1.30
CA THR A 187 11.34 17.43 2.34
C THR A 187 12.38 18.52 2.11
N ALA A 188 13.20 18.41 1.06
CA ALA A 188 14.21 19.43 0.75
C ALA A 188 13.62 20.74 0.21
N VAL A 189 12.33 20.74 -0.16
CA VAL A 189 11.59 21.92 -0.62
C VAL A 189 10.71 22.43 0.51
N ASP A 190 10.91 23.68 0.92
CA ASP A 190 9.97 24.39 1.78
C ASP A 190 8.70 24.68 0.94
N PRO A 191 7.52 24.15 1.31
CA PRO A 191 6.28 24.39 0.56
C PRO A 191 5.84 25.86 0.57
N GLY A 192 6.50 26.74 1.34
CA GLY A 192 6.14 28.15 1.47
C GLY A 192 4.84 28.33 2.27
N PRO A 193 4.50 29.56 2.66
CA PRO A 193 3.27 29.82 3.39
C PRO A 193 2.04 29.59 2.50
N THR A 194 1.30 28.52 2.78
CA THR A 194 -0.04 28.27 2.22
C THR A 194 -1.11 28.88 3.10
N PHE A 195 -2.21 29.36 2.50
CA PHE A 195 -3.37 29.81 3.26
C PHE A 195 -4.08 28.62 3.92
N ALA A 196 -4.64 28.81 5.12
CA ALA A 196 -5.30 27.73 5.89
C ALA A 196 -6.48 27.04 5.17
N PHE A 197 -7.00 27.65 4.10
CA PHE A 197 -8.12 27.15 3.28
C PHE A 197 -7.70 26.80 1.86
N ALA A 198 -6.42 27.01 1.52
CA ALA A 198 -5.86 26.55 0.27
C ALA A 198 -5.52 25.07 0.43
N ASP A 199 -6.55 24.23 0.41
CA ASP A 199 -6.35 22.86 -0.04
C ASP A 199 -5.73 22.96 -1.43
N ILE A 200 -4.55 22.37 -1.63
CA ILE A 200 -4.02 22.15 -2.97
C ILE A 200 -4.94 21.09 -3.61
N ARG A 201 -6.12 21.53 -4.08
CA ARG A 201 -6.94 20.76 -5.01
C ARG A 201 -6.21 20.77 -6.35
N GLY A 202 -5.43 19.73 -6.57
CA GLY A 202 -4.91 19.40 -7.88
C GLY A 202 -6.03 19.01 -8.82
N GLY A 203 -6.46 19.98 -9.65
CA GLY A 203 -7.47 19.95 -10.70
C GLY A 203 -8.08 18.59 -11.10
N GLY A 204 -9.40 18.50 -10.98
CA GLY A 204 -10.22 17.48 -11.63
C GLY A 204 -11.47 17.16 -10.83
N HIS A 205 -12.62 17.63 -11.31
CA HIS A 205 -13.94 17.28 -10.77
C HIS A 205 -14.10 15.76 -10.63
N GLY A 206 -14.68 15.34 -9.51
CA GLY A 206 -15.19 14.00 -9.35
C GLY A 206 -16.24 13.72 -10.41
N HIS A 207 -16.06 12.62 -11.14
CA HIS A 207 -17.14 11.92 -11.79
C HIS A 207 -17.04 10.46 -11.39
N GLU A 208 -17.93 10.07 -10.49
CA GLU A 208 -18.40 8.69 -10.35
C GLU A 208 -18.92 8.23 -11.70
N HIS A 209 -18.18 7.37 -12.41
CA HIS A 209 -18.75 6.51 -13.43
C HIS A 209 -18.35 5.07 -13.13
N ALA A 210 -19.36 4.27 -12.81
CA ALA A 210 -19.27 2.82 -12.69
C ALA A 210 -19.03 2.22 -14.09
N PRO A 211 -18.07 1.30 -14.28
CA PRO A 211 -17.99 0.53 -15.50
C PRO A 211 -18.86 -0.74 -15.40
N GLU A 212 -19.65 -0.97 -16.44
CA GLU A 212 -20.37 -2.22 -16.70
C GLU A 212 -19.42 -3.42 -16.87
N PRO A 213 -19.86 -4.66 -16.56
CA PRO A 213 -18.98 -5.81 -16.53
C PRO A 213 -18.75 -6.40 -17.93
N MET A 214 -17.48 -6.66 -18.28
CA MET A 214 -17.11 -7.52 -19.42
C MET A 214 -16.31 -8.76 -18.97
N ALA A 215 -16.44 -9.79 -19.80
CA ALA A 215 -16.41 -11.21 -19.51
C ALA A 215 -15.06 -11.82 -19.04
N GLU A 216 -15.21 -12.96 -18.36
CA GLU A 216 -14.15 -13.78 -17.75
C GLU A 216 -13.20 -14.40 -18.78
N ALA A 217 -11.89 -14.31 -18.53
CA ALA A 217 -10.87 -15.13 -19.17
C ALA A 217 -10.23 -16.07 -18.14
N SER A 218 -10.06 -17.33 -18.52
CA SER A 218 -9.66 -18.45 -17.67
C SER A 218 -8.14 -18.56 -17.48
N PHE A 219 -7.76 -19.04 -16.30
CA PHE A 219 -6.39 -19.00 -15.74
C PHE A 219 -5.57 -20.27 -15.99
N ALA A 220 -4.23 -20.09 -15.99
CA ALA A 220 -3.28 -21.13 -15.64
C ALA A 220 -2.53 -20.78 -14.33
N PRO A 221 -2.09 -21.76 -13.52
CA PRO A 221 -1.47 -21.54 -12.21
C PRO A 221 0.05 -21.32 -12.32
N SER A 222 0.62 -20.31 -11.63
CA SER A 222 2.08 -20.15 -11.51
C SER A 222 2.64 -20.94 -10.32
N SER A 223 3.69 -21.73 -10.58
CA SER A 223 4.23 -22.79 -9.71
C SER A 223 5.55 -22.43 -9.00
N GLU A 224 5.96 -21.16 -8.96
CA GLU A 224 7.32 -20.80 -8.49
C GLU A 224 7.40 -20.40 -7.00
N LYS A 225 8.51 -20.80 -6.37
CA LYS A 225 8.72 -20.74 -4.91
C LYS A 225 9.41 -19.44 -4.50
N ARG A 226 8.72 -18.67 -3.65
CA ARG A 226 9.16 -17.37 -3.10
C ARG A 226 10.31 -17.46 -2.08
N ARG A 227 11.25 -16.50 -2.14
CA ARG A 227 12.41 -16.34 -1.22
C ARG A 227 12.03 -15.78 0.17
N ALA A 228 12.83 -16.11 1.19
CA ALA A 228 12.65 -15.66 2.58
C ALA A 228 13.31 -14.27 2.87
N PRO A 229 12.84 -13.53 3.90
CA PRO A 229 13.15 -12.11 4.13
C PRO A 229 14.24 -11.88 5.19
N GLN A 230 14.83 -10.67 5.20
CA GLN A 230 15.83 -10.20 6.17
C GLN A 230 15.34 -8.93 6.93
N PRO A 231 15.82 -8.66 8.16
CA PRO A 231 15.40 -7.52 8.98
C PRO A 231 16.04 -6.17 8.54
N GLN A 232 15.33 -5.05 8.76
CA GLN A 232 15.73 -3.69 8.34
C GLN A 232 15.39 -2.60 9.37
N GLY A 233 16.20 -1.51 9.39
CA GLY A 233 15.81 -0.21 9.96
C GLY A 233 16.53 0.27 11.23
N LEU A 234 17.76 0.82 11.12
CA LEU A 234 18.29 1.76 12.13
C LEU A 234 18.98 2.95 11.45
N PRO A 235 18.27 4.08 11.21
CA PRO A 235 18.90 5.33 10.83
C PRO A 235 19.46 6.02 12.08
N LYS A 236 20.78 6.23 12.13
CA LYS A 236 21.50 6.82 13.29
C LYS A 236 21.61 8.35 13.24
N SER A 237 21.00 9.01 12.26
CA SER A 237 21.12 10.46 12.09
C SER A 237 19.93 10.99 11.31
N GLY A 238 19.27 12.02 11.86
CA GLY A 238 18.13 12.71 11.26
C GLY A 238 18.47 13.48 9.97
N PRO A 239 17.74 14.55 9.62
CA PRO A 239 17.85 15.18 8.31
C PRO A 239 19.30 15.58 7.98
N ILE A 240 19.75 15.20 6.78
CA ILE A 240 21.12 15.40 6.32
C ILE A 240 21.40 16.90 6.20
N HIS A 241 22.31 17.40 7.04
CA HIS A 241 22.85 18.76 6.94
C HIS A 241 24.07 18.76 5.99
N ILE A 242 24.05 19.64 4.97
CA ILE A 242 25.23 19.93 4.13
C ILE A 242 25.78 21.30 4.55
N GLY A 243 26.77 21.31 5.45
CA GLY A 243 27.39 22.54 5.95
C GLY A 243 26.45 23.45 6.76
N SER A 244 26.66 24.78 6.70
CA SER A 244 25.84 25.79 7.38
C SER A 244 24.65 26.31 6.57
N ASN A 245 24.49 25.88 5.32
CA ASN A 245 23.50 26.45 4.41
C ASN A 245 22.22 25.62 4.42
N ARG A 246 21.13 26.23 4.91
CA ARG A 246 19.76 25.79 4.61
C ARG A 246 19.47 26.12 3.15
N ALA A 247 18.93 25.16 2.39
CA ALA A 247 18.37 25.42 1.06
C ALA A 247 17.09 26.27 1.23
N GLY A 248 17.28 27.58 1.37
CA GLY A 248 16.23 28.53 1.68
C GLY A 248 15.97 29.49 0.54
N HIS A 249 15.79 29.02 -0.70
CA HIS A 249 15.20 29.84 -1.77
C HIS A 249 14.42 28.97 -2.77
N MET A 250 13.28 29.52 -3.22
CA MET A 250 12.17 28.91 -3.95
C MET A 250 12.56 27.75 -4.88
N VAL A 251 12.28 26.53 -4.45
CA VAL A 251 12.21 25.38 -5.37
C VAL A 251 10.79 25.33 -5.90
N GLN A 252 10.58 25.72 -7.15
CA GLN A 252 9.31 25.52 -7.82
C GLN A 252 9.30 24.15 -8.49
N VAL A 253 8.30 23.34 -8.18
CA VAL A 253 8.07 22.05 -8.85
C VAL A 253 7.20 22.33 -10.08
N GLY A 254 7.79 22.32 -11.27
CA GLY A 254 7.10 22.70 -12.52
C GLY A 254 6.08 21.67 -13.02
N TYR A 255 6.28 20.39 -12.70
CA TYR A 255 5.34 19.30 -13.00
C TYR A 255 5.51 18.18 -11.98
N ASN A 256 4.58 18.08 -11.04
CA ASN A 256 4.44 16.94 -10.15
C ASN A 256 3.11 16.26 -10.48
N ALA A 257 3.10 14.94 -10.63
CA ALA A 257 1.85 14.23 -10.58
C ALA A 257 1.28 14.45 -9.17
N GLN A 258 0.16 15.17 -9.06
CA GLN A 258 -0.53 15.33 -7.78
C GLN A 258 -1.23 14.02 -7.44
N HIS A 259 -1.05 13.56 -6.20
CA HIS A 259 -1.63 12.30 -5.73
C HIS A 259 -2.81 12.66 -4.81
N SER A 260 -3.97 12.02 -5.00
CA SER A 260 -5.08 12.13 -4.07
C SER A 260 -4.80 11.32 -2.80
N ILE A 261 -5.44 11.72 -1.69
CA ILE A 261 -5.40 10.92 -0.46
C ILE A 261 -6.14 9.60 -0.76
N PRO A 262 -5.48 8.43 -0.69
CA PRO A 262 -6.09 7.18 -1.13
C PRO A 262 -7.20 6.67 -0.19
N TRP A 263 -7.20 7.15 1.05
CA TRP A 263 -8.12 6.74 2.11
C TRP A 263 -9.09 7.88 2.41
N HIS A 264 -10.35 7.66 2.09
CA HIS A 264 -11.46 8.57 2.34
C HIS A 264 -12.20 8.22 3.65
N TRP A 265 -13.31 8.91 3.92
CA TRP A 265 -14.15 8.81 5.12
C TRP A 265 -14.56 7.39 5.60
N PRO A 266 -14.72 6.34 4.76
CA PRO A 266 -14.99 4.98 5.19
C PRO A 266 -13.89 4.42 6.10
N VAL A 267 -12.62 4.78 5.88
CA VAL A 267 -11.50 4.29 6.69
C VAL A 267 -11.66 4.66 8.16
N PRO A 268 -11.75 5.94 8.55
CA PRO A 268 -12.02 6.29 9.94
C PRO A 268 -13.38 5.74 10.42
N ALA A 269 -14.40 5.67 9.56
CA ALA A 269 -15.71 5.14 9.94
C ALA A 269 -15.64 3.66 10.37
N TYR A 270 -15.06 2.78 9.56
CA TYR A 270 -14.96 1.36 9.92
C TYR A 270 -13.98 1.11 11.07
N LEU A 271 -13.00 1.98 11.30
CA LEU A 271 -12.13 1.89 12.47
C LEU A 271 -12.89 2.18 13.76
N VAL A 272 -13.75 3.21 13.74
CA VAL A 272 -14.61 3.57 14.88
C VAL A 272 -15.65 2.49 15.14
N THR A 273 -16.40 2.05 14.13
CA THR A 273 -17.42 1.00 14.32
C THR A 273 -16.80 -0.29 14.82
N LYS A 274 -15.65 -0.68 14.25
CA LYS A 274 -14.89 -1.87 14.71
C LYS A 274 -14.45 -1.72 16.16
N GLY A 275 -13.93 -0.55 16.53
CA GLY A 275 -13.47 -0.25 17.88
C GLY A 275 -14.60 -0.33 18.91
N ILE A 276 -15.77 0.24 18.58
CA ILE A 276 -16.96 0.17 19.43
C ILE A 276 -17.43 -1.29 19.57
N GLY A 277 -17.54 -2.03 18.47
CA GLY A 277 -18.00 -3.41 18.48
C GLY A 277 -17.10 -4.31 19.32
N ALA A 278 -15.80 -4.33 19.00
CA ALA A 278 -14.81 -5.13 19.73
C ALA A 278 -14.66 -4.70 21.20
N GLY A 279 -14.71 -3.39 21.48
CA GLY A 279 -14.56 -2.84 22.82
C GLY A 279 -15.72 -3.19 23.75
N ILE A 280 -16.97 -3.07 23.27
CA ILE A 280 -18.16 -3.42 24.06
C ILE A 280 -18.16 -4.91 24.40
N PHE A 281 -17.90 -5.78 23.43
CA PHE A 281 -17.83 -7.21 23.70
C PHE A 281 -16.70 -7.54 24.69
N ALA A 282 -15.51 -6.98 24.50
CA ALA A 282 -14.39 -7.22 25.42
C ALA A 282 -14.71 -6.76 26.84
N LEU A 283 -15.39 -5.63 27.00
CA LEU A 283 -15.85 -5.14 28.31
C LEU A 283 -16.86 -6.08 28.95
N LEU A 284 -17.87 -6.55 28.21
CA LEU A 284 -18.86 -7.52 28.72
C LEU A 284 -18.21 -8.86 29.07
N ALA A 285 -17.28 -9.33 28.24
CA ALA A 285 -16.53 -10.56 28.49
C ALA A 285 -15.68 -10.47 29.77
N LEU A 286 -15.05 -9.32 30.03
CA LEU A 286 -14.27 -9.11 31.25
C LEU A 286 -15.15 -8.96 32.49
N VAL A 287 -16.23 -8.16 32.41
CA VAL A 287 -17.12 -7.90 33.56
C VAL A 287 -17.84 -9.17 34.00
N PHE A 288 -18.47 -9.88 33.06
CA PHE A 288 -19.22 -11.12 33.37
C PHE A 288 -18.30 -12.33 33.50
N GLY A 289 -17.20 -12.40 32.73
CA GLY A 289 -16.27 -13.53 32.78
C GLY A 289 -15.41 -13.57 34.04
N LEU A 290 -15.10 -12.40 34.65
CA LEU A 290 -14.38 -12.32 35.92
C LEU A 290 -15.30 -12.24 37.15
N GLY A 291 -16.62 -12.21 36.95
CA GLY A 291 -17.59 -12.09 38.05
C GLY A 291 -17.52 -10.76 38.79
N ILE A 292 -17.13 -9.67 38.12
CA ILE A 292 -17.04 -8.32 38.72
C ILE A 292 -18.44 -7.77 39.00
N ALA A 293 -19.42 -8.14 38.17
CA ALA A 293 -20.83 -7.81 38.36
C ALA A 293 -21.70 -9.05 38.09
N ASP A 294 -22.86 -9.08 38.72
CA ASP A 294 -23.86 -10.11 38.45
C ASP A 294 -24.34 -10.04 36.99
N PHE A 295 -24.64 -11.20 36.42
CA PHE A 295 -25.11 -11.27 35.06
C PHE A 295 -26.52 -10.68 34.94
N ASP A 296 -26.64 -9.60 34.17
CA ASP A 296 -27.92 -9.01 33.78
C ASP A 296 -28.22 -9.31 32.30
N ALA A 297 -29.30 -10.04 32.06
CA ALA A 297 -29.71 -10.47 30.72
C ALA A 297 -30.00 -9.29 29.80
N LEU A 298 -30.57 -8.20 30.33
CA LEU A 298 -30.88 -7.02 29.53
C LEU A 298 -29.60 -6.32 29.05
N THR A 299 -28.63 -6.12 29.95
CA THR A 299 -27.31 -5.58 29.62
C THR A 299 -26.56 -6.46 28.62
N ALA A 300 -26.63 -7.79 28.76
CA ALA A 300 -25.99 -8.72 27.83
C ALA A 300 -26.61 -8.67 26.42
N VAL A 301 -27.94 -8.64 26.30
CA VAL A 301 -28.64 -8.58 25.01
C VAL A 301 -28.43 -7.23 24.33
N ILE A 302 -28.54 -6.11 25.06
CA ILE A 302 -28.33 -4.78 24.49
C ILE A 302 -26.85 -4.58 24.12
N GLY A 303 -25.93 -4.86 25.04
CA GLY A 303 -24.50 -4.70 24.81
C GLY A 303 -23.97 -5.60 23.70
N GLY A 304 -24.36 -6.88 23.71
CA GLY A 304 -24.07 -7.81 22.62
C GLY A 304 -24.70 -7.36 21.29
N GLY A 305 -25.92 -6.81 21.33
CA GLY A 305 -26.61 -6.30 20.15
C GLY A 305 -25.88 -5.12 19.52
N ILE A 306 -25.44 -4.14 20.33
CA ILE A 306 -24.62 -3.03 19.84
C ILE A 306 -23.32 -3.57 19.23
N SER A 307 -22.67 -4.54 19.88
CA SER A 307 -21.46 -5.16 19.35
C SER A 307 -21.66 -5.78 17.97
N VAL A 308 -22.70 -6.62 17.81
CA VAL A 308 -23.03 -7.28 16.55
C VAL A 308 -23.39 -6.26 15.46
N VAL A 309 -24.22 -5.27 15.77
CA VAL A 309 -24.61 -4.21 14.82
C VAL A 309 -23.39 -3.43 14.33
N MET A 310 -22.48 -3.04 15.24
CA MET A 310 -21.27 -2.32 14.88
C MET A 310 -20.30 -3.17 14.05
N MET A 311 -20.25 -4.48 14.30
CA MET A 311 -19.46 -5.41 13.49
C MET A 311 -20.06 -5.65 12.09
N LEU A 312 -21.38 -5.69 11.98
CA LEU A 312 -22.06 -5.73 10.68
C LEU A 312 -21.82 -4.44 9.90
N ALA A 313 -21.90 -3.28 10.56
CA ALA A 313 -21.58 -1.99 9.95
C ALA A 313 -20.12 -1.93 9.47
N THR A 314 -19.19 -2.43 10.29
CA THR A 314 -17.77 -2.55 9.93
C THR A 314 -17.58 -3.42 8.68
N THR A 315 -18.22 -4.59 8.64
CA THR A 315 -18.13 -5.50 7.50
C THR A 315 -18.70 -4.88 6.23
N ALA A 316 -19.85 -4.20 6.33
CA ALA A 316 -20.45 -3.50 5.20
C ALA A 316 -19.55 -2.37 4.68
N LEU A 317 -18.99 -1.55 5.58
CA LEU A 317 -18.06 -0.47 5.22
C LEU A 317 -16.77 -1.02 4.60
N LEU A 318 -16.23 -2.13 5.10
CA LEU A 318 -15.04 -2.77 4.52
C LEU A 318 -15.28 -3.28 3.10
N VAL A 319 -16.44 -3.89 2.85
CA VAL A 319 -16.81 -4.35 1.49
C VAL A 319 -17.04 -3.17 0.56
N TYR A 320 -17.68 -2.10 1.06
CA TYR A 320 -17.91 -0.86 0.32
C TYR A 320 -16.62 -0.10 -0.04
N ASP A 321 -15.59 -0.15 0.82
CA ASP A 321 -14.30 0.52 0.60
C ASP A 321 -13.42 -0.19 -0.46
N LEU A 322 -13.77 -1.41 -0.87
CA LEU A 322 -13.04 -2.14 -1.92
C LEU A 322 -13.46 -1.68 -3.31
N GLU A 323 -12.46 -1.47 -4.17
CA GLU A 323 -12.68 -1.22 -5.61
C GLU A 323 -13.20 -2.47 -6.36
N LYS A 324 -13.05 -3.66 -5.76
CA LYS A 324 -13.49 -4.96 -6.29
C LYS A 324 -14.24 -5.76 -5.22
N PRO A 325 -15.45 -5.36 -4.82
CA PRO A 325 -16.20 -6.00 -3.74
C PRO A 325 -16.52 -7.47 -4.03
N GLU A 326 -16.72 -7.84 -5.29
CA GLU A 326 -16.97 -9.21 -5.74
C GLU A 326 -15.79 -10.16 -5.45
N ARG A 327 -14.59 -9.61 -5.27
CA ARG A 327 -13.37 -10.38 -4.94
C ARG A 327 -13.04 -10.38 -3.45
N PHE A 328 -13.92 -9.87 -2.58
CA PHE A 328 -13.69 -9.82 -1.13
C PHE A 328 -13.26 -11.20 -0.57
N LEU A 329 -13.93 -12.27 -1.01
CA LEU A 329 -13.63 -13.64 -0.56
C LEU A 329 -12.23 -14.14 -0.89
N TYR A 330 -11.50 -13.48 -1.80
CA TYR A 330 -10.11 -13.84 -2.10
C TYR A 330 -9.19 -13.62 -0.91
N ILE A 331 -9.54 -12.74 0.03
CA ILE A 331 -8.80 -12.60 1.29
C ILE A 331 -8.80 -13.90 2.10
N LEU A 332 -9.86 -14.72 1.97
CA LEU A 332 -10.05 -16.00 2.65
C LEU A 332 -9.56 -17.18 1.80
N MET A 333 -9.79 -17.13 0.49
CA MET A 333 -9.41 -18.22 -0.42
C MET A 333 -7.92 -18.17 -0.83
N ARG A 334 -7.27 -17.00 -0.77
CA ARG A 334 -5.85 -16.80 -1.11
C ARG A 334 -5.13 -15.97 -0.04
N PRO A 335 -5.12 -16.39 1.24
CA PRO A 335 -4.56 -15.57 2.30
C PRO A 335 -3.03 -15.50 2.22
N GLN A 336 -2.50 -14.28 2.19
CA GLN A 336 -1.10 -14.02 2.44
C GLN A 336 -0.88 -13.81 3.94
N TRP A 337 -0.45 -14.87 4.64
CA TRP A 337 -0.25 -14.90 6.10
C TRP A 337 0.77 -13.91 6.67
N ARG A 338 1.54 -13.24 5.81
CA ARG A 338 2.50 -12.20 6.21
C ARG A 338 1.86 -10.81 6.28
N SER A 339 0.71 -10.62 5.63
CA SER A 339 -0.06 -9.37 5.70
C SER A 339 -0.91 -9.33 6.96
N TRP A 340 -0.81 -8.24 7.72
CA TRP A 340 -1.70 -8.02 8.87
C TRP A 340 -3.15 -7.77 8.45
N LEU A 341 -3.40 -7.38 7.20
CA LEU A 341 -4.77 -7.23 6.68
C LEU A 341 -5.45 -8.61 6.52
N ALA A 342 -4.72 -9.61 6.02
CA ALA A 342 -5.22 -10.99 5.94
C ALA A 342 -5.43 -11.61 7.34
N ARG A 343 -4.51 -11.37 8.28
CA ARG A 343 -4.69 -11.78 9.69
C ARG A 343 -5.87 -11.08 10.36
N GLY A 344 -6.04 -9.79 10.08
CA GLY A 344 -7.16 -8.97 10.53
C GLY A 344 -8.51 -9.56 10.13
N ALA A 345 -8.64 -10.02 8.88
CA ALA A 345 -9.86 -10.68 8.41
C ALA A 345 -10.22 -11.92 9.26
N ILE A 346 -9.23 -12.69 9.68
CA ILE A 346 -9.44 -13.88 10.53
C ILE A 346 -9.91 -13.46 11.93
N PHE A 347 -9.30 -12.42 12.51
CA PHE A 347 -9.76 -11.88 13.79
C PHE A 347 -11.20 -11.37 13.72
N LEU A 348 -11.55 -10.63 12.67
CA LEU A 348 -12.89 -10.11 12.46
C LEU A 348 -13.92 -11.23 12.24
N ILE A 349 -13.60 -12.26 11.46
CA ILE A 349 -14.48 -13.41 11.24
C ILE A 349 -14.66 -14.22 12.52
N GLY A 350 -13.56 -14.56 13.21
CA GLY A 350 -13.62 -15.28 14.48
C GLY A 350 -14.41 -14.50 15.54
N PHE A 351 -14.22 -13.18 15.61
CA PHE A 351 -14.98 -12.33 16.51
C PHE A 351 -16.46 -12.27 16.12
N SER A 352 -16.78 -12.08 14.84
CA SER A 352 -18.16 -11.97 14.37
C SER A 352 -18.94 -13.28 14.55
N THR A 353 -18.28 -14.42 14.36
CA THR A 353 -18.88 -15.75 14.55
C THR A 353 -19.11 -16.07 16.02
N ILE A 354 -18.10 -15.93 16.88
CA ILE A 354 -18.24 -16.25 18.31
C ILE A 354 -19.11 -15.21 19.03
N GLY A 355 -18.87 -13.92 18.79
CA GLY A 355 -19.65 -12.83 19.37
C GLY A 355 -21.09 -12.82 18.89
N GLY A 356 -21.33 -13.14 17.62
CA GLY A 356 -22.67 -13.34 17.06
C GLY A 356 -23.38 -14.55 17.66
N ALA A 357 -22.68 -15.68 17.83
CA ALA A 357 -23.23 -16.87 18.47
C ALA A 357 -23.59 -16.63 19.95
N TRP A 358 -22.72 -15.91 20.68
CA TRP A 358 -23.00 -15.49 22.05
C TRP A 358 -24.25 -14.62 22.13
N TRP A 359 -24.31 -13.54 21.34
CA TRP A 359 -25.47 -12.65 21.36
C TRP A 359 -26.76 -13.36 20.94
N ALA A 360 -26.70 -14.23 19.92
CA ALA A 360 -27.86 -15.00 19.48
C ALA A 360 -28.37 -15.95 20.59
N LEU A 361 -27.47 -16.61 21.32
CA LEU A 361 -27.84 -17.51 22.40
C LEU A 361 -28.45 -16.78 23.61
N GLU A 362 -27.85 -15.66 24.03
CA GLU A 362 -28.40 -14.84 25.14
C GLU A 362 -29.76 -14.23 24.75
N THR A 363 -29.91 -13.79 23.50
CA THR A 363 -31.19 -13.27 22.99
C THR A 363 -32.25 -14.37 22.93
N ALA A 364 -31.88 -15.58 22.49
CA ALA A 364 -32.80 -16.72 22.44
C ALA A 364 -33.24 -17.17 23.85
N ALA A 365 -32.33 -17.14 24.83
CA ALA A 365 -32.66 -17.41 26.23
C ALA A 365 -33.56 -16.31 26.82
N TRP A 366 -33.27 -15.03 26.54
CA TRP A 366 -34.08 -13.90 26.98
C TRP A 366 -35.50 -13.91 26.41
N LEU A 367 -35.66 -14.36 25.15
CA LEU A 367 -36.97 -14.54 24.50
C LEU A 367 -37.68 -15.86 24.90
N GLY A 368 -37.04 -16.70 25.72
CA GLY A 368 -37.59 -17.98 26.16
C GLY A 368 -37.61 -19.08 25.08
N TRP A 369 -36.88 -18.92 23.99
CA TRP A 369 -36.77 -19.92 22.91
C TRP A 369 -35.84 -21.09 23.27
N VAL A 370 -34.89 -20.84 24.17
CA VAL A 370 -33.92 -21.82 24.66
C VAL A 370 -33.92 -21.78 26.20
N PRO A 371 -33.82 -22.92 26.89
CA PRO A 371 -33.63 -22.95 28.34
C PRO A 371 -32.45 -22.09 28.80
N ALA A 372 -32.66 -21.28 29.84
CA ALA A 372 -31.62 -20.39 30.39
C ALA A 372 -30.35 -21.13 30.81
N GLU A 373 -30.48 -22.38 31.28
CA GLU A 373 -29.36 -23.24 31.68
C GLU A 373 -28.35 -23.48 30.54
N ILE A 374 -28.83 -23.56 29.30
CA ILE A 374 -27.97 -23.76 28.12
C ILE A 374 -27.14 -22.50 27.86
N ALA A 375 -27.77 -21.32 27.96
CA ALA A 375 -27.07 -20.04 27.80
C ALA A 375 -26.07 -19.82 28.93
N GLU A 376 -26.44 -20.08 30.18
CA GLU A 376 -25.54 -19.98 31.34
C GLU A 376 -24.33 -20.90 31.23
N THR A 377 -24.53 -22.14 30.78
CA THR A 377 -23.44 -23.10 30.61
C THR A 377 -22.50 -22.68 29.48
N ALA A 378 -23.02 -22.16 28.37
CA ALA A 378 -22.24 -21.79 27.19
C ALA A 378 -21.57 -20.41 27.30
N ARG A 379 -22.15 -19.48 28.08
CA ARG A 379 -21.67 -18.10 28.26
C ARG A 379 -20.18 -17.98 28.58
N PRO A 380 -19.62 -18.63 29.61
CA PRO A 380 -18.20 -18.49 29.92
C PRO A 380 -17.34 -18.95 28.75
N TRP A 381 -17.70 -20.04 28.07
CA TRP A 381 -16.97 -20.54 26.91
C TRP A 381 -16.99 -19.55 25.75
N LEU A 382 -18.14 -18.95 25.44
CA LEU A 382 -18.27 -18.00 24.34
C LEU A 382 -17.59 -16.65 24.63
N LEU A 383 -17.70 -16.14 25.87
CA LEU A 383 -17.03 -14.91 26.28
C LEU A 383 -15.50 -15.07 26.28
N TRP A 384 -14.99 -16.13 26.91
CA TRP A 384 -13.54 -16.36 26.99
C TRP A 384 -12.92 -16.77 25.65
N SER A 385 -13.64 -17.52 24.81
CA SER A 385 -13.15 -17.83 23.45
C SER A 385 -13.24 -16.63 22.51
N GLY A 386 -14.24 -15.75 22.67
CA GLY A 386 -14.40 -14.55 21.86
C GLY A 386 -13.43 -13.42 22.23
N LEU A 387 -13.01 -13.34 23.50
CA LEU A 387 -12.16 -12.24 23.99
C LEU A 387 -10.83 -12.09 23.22
N PRO A 388 -10.05 -13.16 22.94
CA PRO A 388 -8.85 -13.05 22.11
C PRO A 388 -9.13 -12.51 20.70
N PHE A 389 -10.26 -12.89 20.09
CA PHE A 389 -10.63 -12.39 18.76
C PHE A 389 -11.09 -10.94 18.81
N ALA A 390 -11.80 -10.51 19.86
CA ALA A 390 -12.19 -9.11 20.06
C ALA A 390 -10.95 -8.22 20.28
N VAL A 391 -10.01 -8.65 21.13
CA VAL A 391 -8.74 -7.94 21.34
C VAL A 391 -7.93 -7.91 20.04
N GLY A 392 -7.85 -9.04 19.33
CA GLY A 392 -7.21 -9.11 18.01
C GLY A 392 -7.84 -8.15 17.00
N ALA A 393 -9.17 -8.10 16.92
CA ALA A 393 -9.93 -7.21 16.06
C ALA A 393 -9.67 -5.73 16.40
N ALA A 394 -9.54 -5.37 17.67
CA ALA A 394 -9.19 -4.02 18.08
C ALA A 394 -7.75 -3.65 17.68
N VAL A 395 -6.78 -4.52 17.99
CA VAL A 395 -5.34 -4.20 17.93
C VAL A 395 -4.71 -4.40 16.54
N TYR A 396 -5.21 -5.32 15.70
CA TYR A 396 -4.52 -5.68 14.44
C TYR A 396 -4.29 -4.47 13.50
N THR A 397 -5.13 -3.45 13.57
CA THR A 397 -4.97 -2.22 12.77
C THR A 397 -3.68 -1.48 13.09
N ALA A 398 -3.24 -1.46 14.36
CA ALA A 398 -1.97 -0.83 14.73
C ALA A 398 -0.80 -1.52 14.00
N PHE A 399 -0.83 -2.85 13.92
CA PHE A 399 0.17 -3.61 13.16
C PHE A 399 0.02 -3.46 11.64
N LEU A 400 -1.19 -3.27 11.13
CA LEU A 400 -1.43 -2.95 9.72
C LEU A 400 -0.79 -1.60 9.34
N PHE A 401 -0.99 -0.57 10.17
CA PHE A 401 -0.34 0.73 9.96
C PHE A 401 1.18 0.65 10.17
N GLY A 402 1.65 -0.17 11.12
CA GLY A 402 3.07 -0.48 11.24
C GLY A 402 3.68 -1.15 10.00
N GLN A 403 2.90 -1.86 9.18
CA GLN A 403 3.35 -2.39 7.88
C GLN A 403 3.34 -1.35 6.76
N ALA A 404 2.66 -0.23 6.93
CA ALA A 404 2.67 0.90 6.00
C ALA A 404 3.94 1.75 6.20
N GLU A 405 5.09 1.08 6.28
CA GLU A 405 6.40 1.64 6.67
C GLU A 405 6.86 2.80 5.75
N GLY A 406 6.36 2.89 4.52
CA GLY A 406 6.94 3.75 3.50
C GLY A 406 6.56 5.25 3.54
N ARG A 407 5.49 5.64 4.24
CA ARG A 407 4.92 6.99 4.05
C ARG A 407 5.48 8.06 4.99
N ASP A 408 6.36 7.69 5.91
CA ASP A 408 7.09 8.62 6.79
C ASP A 408 8.19 9.41 6.07
#